data_AF-A0AAD7DG15-F1
#
_entry.id   AF-A0AAD7DG15-F1
#
_cell.length_a   1.000
_cell.length_b   1.000
_cell.length_c   1.000
_cell.angle_alpha   90.00
_cell.angle_beta   90.00
_cell.angle_gamma   90.00
#
_symmetry.space_group_name_H-M   'P 1'
#
loop_
_entity.id
_entity.type
_entity.pdbx_description
1 polymer ?
#
loop_
_entity_poly.entity_id
_entity_poly.type
_entity_poly.pdbx_seq_one_letter_code
_entity_poly.pdbx_strand_id
1 'polypeptide(L)'
;MSDVVNSADFDPVWALVLEVLCLGSTTLVLYGLYVPMFILSIQAVNHHNAPGRRLIIATTSLMFILGTGGTLLIVTEVGLVIRLTKTVFQGSPDLSRLLGVFRWVELTEVVRFTLNNLLTDLLLLYRCYIIWESNKKVILVPAVCILLTVVFTPLAWVTHPHSAVTLVDYRAPYIMNLATNLLLMCLTGALVHHEMGAA
;
A
#
# COMPACT_ATOMS: atom_id res chain seq x y z
N MET A 1 25.73 -44.01 0.49
CA MET A 1 25.86 -42.96 -0.55
C MET A 1 24.56 -42.19 -0.49
N SER A 2 24.51 -41.39 0.57
CA SER A 2 23.32 -40.81 1.19
C SER A 2 23.89 -39.52 1.73
N ASP A 3 23.97 -38.56 0.81
CA ASP A 3 24.73 -37.35 0.98
C ASP A 3 24.22 -36.57 2.18
N VAL A 4 25.19 -36.15 2.96
CA VAL A 4 25.13 -35.16 4.02
C VAL A 4 24.58 -33.89 3.39
N VAL A 5 23.26 -33.75 3.33
CA VAL A 5 22.58 -32.48 3.09
C VAL A 5 22.95 -31.61 4.29
N ASN A 6 23.91 -30.71 4.07
CA ASN A 6 24.41 -29.78 5.06
C ASN A 6 23.24 -29.05 5.70
N SER A 7 23.18 -29.09 7.04
CA SER A 7 22.19 -28.36 7.85
C SER A 7 22.23 -26.84 7.66
N ALA A 8 23.25 -26.30 6.96
CA ALA A 8 23.40 -24.88 6.66
C ALA A 8 22.45 -24.36 5.56
N ASP A 9 21.92 -25.23 4.68
CA ASP A 9 20.97 -24.82 3.63
C ASP A 9 19.52 -24.72 4.12
N PHE A 10 19.24 -25.13 5.37
CA PHE A 10 17.90 -25.09 5.97
C PHE A 10 17.51 -23.71 6.51
N ASP A 11 18.49 -22.90 6.92
CA ASP A 11 18.25 -21.61 7.56
C ASP A 11 17.51 -20.58 6.68
N PRO A 12 17.81 -20.40 5.37
CA PRO A 12 17.19 -19.34 4.57
C PRO A 12 15.71 -19.60 4.26
N VAL A 13 15.31 -20.86 4.09
CA VAL A 13 13.91 -21.20 3.77
C VAL A 13 13.01 -20.98 4.97
N TRP A 14 13.44 -21.39 6.16
CA TRP A 14 12.68 -21.15 7.38
C TRP A 14 12.64 -19.67 7.76
N ALA A 15 13.73 -18.92 7.54
CA ALA A 15 13.75 -17.48 7.69
C ALA A 15 12.69 -16.80 6.81
N LEU A 16 12.60 -17.17 5.53
CA LEU A 16 11.60 -16.64 4.60
C LEU A 16 10.17 -16.97 5.05
N VAL A 17 9.91 -18.22 5.46
CA VAL A 17 8.58 -18.63 5.94
C VAL A 17 8.19 -17.84 7.19
N LEU A 18 9.10 -17.67 8.13
CA LEU A 18 8.86 -16.89 9.35
C LEU A 18 8.63 -15.42 9.04
N GLU A 19 9.39 -14.83 8.12
CA GLU A 19 9.21 -13.45 7.67
C GLU A 19 7.81 -13.24 7.08
N VAL A 20 7.40 -14.11 6.17
CA VAL A 20 6.08 -14.05 5.51
C VAL A 20 4.94 -14.27 6.51
N LEU A 21 5.09 -15.18 7.47
CA LEU A 21 4.11 -15.38 8.55
C LEU A 21 4.02 -14.16 9.49
N CYS A 22 5.16 -13.56 9.83
CA CYS A 22 5.22 -12.35 10.64
C CYS A 22 4.53 -11.17 9.94
N LEU A 23 4.82 -10.97 8.65
CA LEU A 23 4.19 -9.95 7.82
C LEU A 23 2.67 -10.19 7.69
N GLY A 24 2.26 -11.43 7.42
CA GLY A 24 0.86 -11.82 7.30
C GLY A 24 0.08 -11.60 8.60
N SER A 25 0.64 -12.00 9.74
CA SER A 25 0.01 -11.80 11.04
C SER A 25 -0.12 -10.32 11.42
N THR A 26 0.92 -9.52 11.19
CA THR A 26 0.89 -8.07 11.41
C THR A 26 -0.19 -7.42 10.55
N THR A 27 -0.28 -7.80 9.28
CA THR A 27 -1.30 -7.29 8.35
C THR A 27 -2.72 -7.65 8.81
N LEU A 28 -2.94 -8.87 9.28
CA LEU A 28 -4.26 -9.31 9.76
C LEU A 28 -4.69 -8.53 11.02
N VAL A 29 -3.76 -8.28 11.94
CA VAL A 29 -4.04 -7.47 13.14
C VAL A 29 -4.38 -6.03 12.74
N LEU A 30 -3.57 -5.42 11.87
CA LEU A 30 -3.82 -4.05 11.38
C LEU A 30 -5.15 -3.96 10.62
N TYR A 31 -5.47 -4.97 9.80
CA TYR A 31 -6.75 -5.04 9.10
C TYR A 31 -7.92 -5.15 10.09
N GLY A 32 -7.78 -5.94 11.15
CA GLY A 32 -8.75 -6.02 12.24
C GLY A 32 -9.01 -4.67 12.92
N LEU A 33 -8.00 -3.81 13.06
CA LEU A 33 -8.14 -2.44 13.56
C LEU A 33 -8.72 -1.47 12.51
N TYR A 34 -8.45 -1.73 11.24
CA TYR A 34 -8.91 -0.89 10.14
C TYR A 34 -10.42 -0.99 9.90
N VAL A 35 -11.01 -2.19 10.05
CA VAL A 35 -12.46 -2.42 9.91
C VAL A 35 -13.31 -1.52 10.85
N PRO A 36 -13.09 -1.46 12.17
CA PRO A 36 -13.86 -0.58 13.04
C PRO A 36 -13.61 0.89 12.73
N MET A 37 -12.39 1.30 12.36
CA MET A 37 -12.13 2.68 11.92
C MET A 37 -12.93 3.06 10.67
N PHE A 38 -13.06 2.15 9.71
CA PHE A 38 -13.89 2.34 8.53
C PHE A 38 -15.38 2.50 8.91
N ILE A 39 -15.90 1.63 9.77
CA ILE A 39 -17.30 1.69 10.24
C ILE A 39 -17.56 3.03 10.95
N LEU A 40 -16.69 3.44 11.88
CA LEU A 40 -16.79 4.71 12.59
C LEU A 40 -16.73 5.90 11.64
N SER A 41 -15.87 5.84 10.61
CA SER A 41 -15.75 6.89 9.60
C SER A 41 -17.05 7.03 8.79
N ILE A 42 -17.66 5.93 8.37
CA ILE A 42 -18.94 5.94 7.66
C ILE A 42 -20.06 6.45 8.57
N GLN A 43 -20.12 6.03 9.83
CA GLN A 43 -21.11 6.50 10.79
C GLN A 43 -20.99 8.00 11.04
N ALA A 44 -19.77 8.51 11.26
CA ALA A 44 -19.52 9.93 11.45
C ALA A 44 -19.96 10.75 10.23
N VAL A 45 -19.60 10.32 9.02
CA VAL A 45 -19.99 10.99 7.78
C VAL A 45 -21.49 10.90 7.50
N ASN A 46 -22.18 9.86 7.98
CA ASN A 46 -23.62 9.75 7.83
C ASN A 46 -24.39 10.61 8.86
N HIS A 47 -23.83 10.79 10.06
CA HIS A 47 -24.40 11.64 11.09
C HIS A 47 -24.28 13.14 10.77
N HIS A 48 -23.18 13.56 10.13
CA HIS A 48 -22.97 14.94 9.72
C HIS A 48 -23.44 15.18 8.27
N ASN A 49 -24.35 16.14 8.06
CA ASN A 49 -24.77 16.59 6.72
C ASN A 49 -23.69 17.47 6.05
N ALA A 50 -22.48 16.93 5.89
CA ALA A 50 -21.37 17.62 5.27
C ALA A 50 -21.57 17.74 3.75
N PRO A 51 -21.29 18.91 3.14
CA PRO A 51 -21.23 19.04 1.69
C PRO A 51 -20.17 18.07 1.13
N GLY A 52 -20.53 17.31 0.10
CA GLY A 52 -19.64 16.29 -0.49
C GLY A 52 -19.69 14.90 0.15
N ARG A 53 -20.68 14.60 1.02
CA ARG A 53 -20.88 13.29 1.67
C ARG A 53 -20.69 12.08 0.74
N ARG A 54 -21.28 12.12 -0.46
CA ARG A 54 -21.21 11.01 -1.44
C ARG A 54 -19.78 10.70 -1.86
N LEU A 55 -18.95 11.74 -2.06
CA LEU A 55 -17.57 11.58 -2.49
C LEU A 55 -16.71 10.99 -1.36
N ILE A 56 -16.90 11.45 -0.12
CA ILE A 56 -16.20 10.91 1.06
C ILE A 56 -16.56 9.44 1.27
N ILE A 57 -17.84 9.08 1.20
CA ILE A 57 -18.28 7.68 1.36
C ILE A 57 -17.71 6.81 0.22
N ALA A 58 -17.79 7.28 -1.03
CA ALA A 58 -17.33 6.51 -2.19
C ALA A 58 -15.82 6.23 -2.11
N THR A 59 -15.02 7.25 -1.83
CA THR A 59 -13.56 7.14 -1.74
C THR A 59 -13.12 6.30 -0.53
N THR A 60 -13.71 6.53 0.65
CA THR A 60 -13.43 5.74 1.86
C THR A 60 -13.81 4.27 1.66
N SER A 61 -14.93 3.98 0.99
CA SER A 61 -15.33 2.61 0.65
C SER A 61 -14.38 1.98 -0.37
N LEU A 62 -13.93 2.75 -1.37
CA LEU A 62 -12.98 2.27 -2.37
C LEU A 62 -11.62 1.92 -1.74
N MET A 63 -11.11 2.77 -0.84
CA MET A 63 -9.92 2.47 -0.04
C MET A 63 -10.10 1.22 0.81
N PHE A 64 -11.28 1.06 1.41
CA PHE A 64 -11.57 -0.14 2.20
C PHE A 64 -11.54 -1.42 1.36
N ILE A 65 -12.12 -1.39 0.16
CA ILE A 65 -12.08 -2.51 -0.79
C ILE A 65 -10.65 -2.81 -1.21
N LEU A 66 -9.84 -1.79 -1.53
CA LEU A 66 -8.43 -1.96 -1.90
C LEU A 66 -7.59 -2.51 -0.75
N GLY A 67 -7.83 -2.03 0.48
CA GLY A 67 -7.20 -2.55 1.68
C GLY A 67 -7.54 -4.03 1.91
N THR A 68 -8.82 -4.37 1.79
CA THR A 68 -9.31 -5.76 1.89
C THR A 68 -8.66 -6.68 0.85
N GLY A 69 -8.59 -6.23 -0.41
CA GLY A 69 -7.91 -6.96 -1.48
C GLY A 69 -6.43 -7.19 -1.17
N GLY A 70 -5.77 -6.22 -0.55
CA GLY A 70 -4.39 -6.34 -0.07
C GLY A 70 -4.17 -7.44 0.95
N THR A 71 -5.02 -7.47 1.97
CA THR A 71 -4.96 -8.52 3.00
C THR A 71 -5.16 -9.91 2.38
N LEU A 72 -6.07 -10.04 1.41
CA LEU A 72 -6.29 -11.30 0.69
C LEU A 72 -5.09 -11.73 -0.16
N LEU A 73 -4.39 -10.77 -0.81
CA LEU A 73 -3.18 -11.06 -1.56
C LEU A 73 -2.07 -11.60 -0.65
N ILE A 74 -1.83 -10.95 0.48
CA ILE A 74 -0.81 -11.40 1.46
C ILE A 74 -1.11 -12.80 1.99
N VAL A 75 -2.38 -13.10 2.29
CA VAL A 75 -2.77 -14.48 2.67
C VAL A 75 -2.51 -15.47 1.54
N THR A 76 -2.74 -15.07 0.30
CA THR A 76 -2.46 -15.90 -0.90
C THR A 76 -0.96 -16.13 -1.07
N GLU A 77 -0.12 -15.11 -0.85
CA GLU A 77 1.34 -15.20 -0.88
C GLU A 77 1.87 -16.18 0.16
N VAL A 78 1.41 -16.06 1.41
CA VAL A 78 1.77 -17.01 2.49
C VAL A 78 1.47 -18.44 2.05
N GLY A 79 0.27 -18.67 1.49
CA GLY A 79 -0.13 -19.97 0.96
C GLY A 79 0.74 -20.45 -0.20
N LEU A 80 1.16 -19.54 -1.08
CA LEU A 80 1.99 -19.85 -2.24
C LEU A 80 3.43 -20.17 -1.84
N VAL A 81 4.02 -19.43 -0.90
CA VAL A 81 5.35 -19.69 -0.33
C VAL A 81 5.38 -21.08 0.33
N ILE A 82 4.36 -21.43 1.12
CA ILE A 82 4.27 -22.77 1.72
C ILE A 82 4.22 -23.87 0.65
N ARG A 83 3.50 -23.65 -0.45
CA ARG A 83 3.42 -24.61 -1.58
C ARG A 83 4.73 -24.68 -2.38
N LEU A 84 5.38 -23.56 -2.61
CA LEU A 84 6.69 -23.48 -3.26
C LEU A 84 7.73 -24.26 -2.45
N THR A 85 7.79 -24.04 -1.14
CA THR A 85 8.69 -24.79 -0.25
C THR A 85 8.45 -26.29 -0.38
N LYS A 86 7.19 -26.74 -0.31
CA LYS A 86 6.84 -28.17 -0.47
C LYS A 86 7.25 -28.73 -1.84
N THR A 87 7.03 -27.99 -2.93
CA THR A 87 7.33 -28.45 -4.29
C THR A 87 8.83 -28.49 -4.58
N VAL A 88 9.61 -27.55 -4.05
CA VAL A 88 11.08 -27.57 -4.11
C VAL A 88 11.63 -28.80 -3.38
N PHE A 89 11.14 -29.08 -2.17
CA PHE A 89 11.54 -30.28 -1.43
C PHE A 89 11.14 -31.59 -2.12
N GLN A 90 10.05 -31.59 -2.88
CA GLN A 90 9.55 -32.78 -3.59
C GLN A 90 10.10 -32.92 -5.02
N GLY A 91 10.89 -31.95 -5.52
CA GLY A 91 11.44 -31.97 -6.88
C GLY A 91 10.37 -31.94 -7.99
N SER A 92 9.21 -31.32 -7.75
CA SER A 92 8.07 -31.36 -8.68
C SER A 92 8.28 -30.45 -9.91
N PRO A 93 7.87 -30.88 -11.12
CA PRO A 93 7.97 -30.07 -12.35
C PRO A 93 7.03 -28.84 -12.40
N ASP A 94 6.14 -28.65 -11.41
CA ASP A 94 5.19 -27.53 -11.37
C ASP A 94 5.81 -26.15 -10.99
N LEU A 95 7.13 -26.08 -10.77
CA LEU A 95 7.81 -24.85 -10.33
C LEU A 95 7.57 -23.66 -11.27
N SER A 96 7.59 -23.88 -12.59
CA SER A 96 7.38 -22.83 -13.60
C SER A 96 6.00 -22.17 -13.51
N ARG A 97 4.96 -22.95 -13.19
CA ARG A 97 3.59 -22.44 -13.01
C ARG A 97 3.48 -21.59 -11.76
N LEU A 98 4.08 -22.03 -10.65
CA LEU A 98 4.05 -21.30 -9.39
C LEU A 98 4.81 -19.97 -9.47
N LEU A 99 5.96 -19.93 -10.15
CA LEU A 99 6.69 -18.69 -10.43
C LEU A 99 5.86 -17.71 -11.26
N GLY A 100 5.11 -18.21 -12.24
CA GLY A 100 4.19 -17.40 -13.04
C GLY A 100 3.12 -16.72 -12.17
N VAL A 101 2.49 -17.46 -11.24
CA VAL A 101 1.49 -16.92 -10.31
C VAL A 101 2.11 -15.88 -9.38
N PHE A 102 3.31 -16.14 -8.83
CA PHE A 102 4.01 -15.20 -7.95
C PHE A 102 4.22 -13.84 -8.63
N ARG A 103 4.66 -13.82 -9.89
CA ARG A 103 4.83 -12.58 -10.66
C ARG A 103 3.54 -11.78 -10.81
N TRP A 104 2.39 -12.45 -11.01
CA TRP A 104 1.10 -11.77 -11.11
C TRP A 104 0.66 -11.19 -9.77
N VAL A 105 0.98 -11.87 -8.68
CA VAL A 105 0.68 -11.40 -7.32
C VAL A 105 1.50 -10.15 -7.00
N GLU A 106 2.81 -10.15 -7.27
CA GLU A 106 3.68 -8.97 -7.10
C GLU A 106 3.18 -7.77 -7.92
N LEU A 107 2.85 -7.98 -9.20
CA LEU A 107 2.32 -6.91 -10.05
C LEU A 107 1.01 -6.35 -9.48
N THR A 108 0.11 -7.22 -9.01
CA THR A 108 -1.16 -6.81 -8.41
C THR A 108 -0.92 -6.00 -7.14
N GLU A 109 0.08 -6.36 -6.35
CA GLU A 109 0.44 -5.63 -5.14
C GLU A 109 0.92 -4.21 -5.45
N VAL A 110 1.83 -4.05 -6.42
CA VAL A 110 2.36 -2.73 -6.84
C VAL A 110 1.24 -1.84 -7.36
N VAL A 111 0.37 -2.38 -8.21
CA VAL A 111 -0.79 -1.65 -8.76
C VAL A 111 -1.73 -1.22 -7.64
N ARG A 112 -2.08 -2.14 -6.74
CA ARG A 112 -2.95 -1.86 -5.59
C ARG A 112 -2.35 -0.78 -4.69
N PHE A 113 -1.07 -0.89 -4.34
CA PHE A 113 -0.37 0.09 -3.51
C PHE A 113 -0.40 1.48 -4.14
N THR A 114 -0.09 1.55 -5.44
CA THR A 114 -0.12 2.80 -6.21
C THR A 114 -1.52 3.41 -6.24
N LEU A 115 -2.56 2.61 -6.48
CA LEU A 115 -3.95 3.07 -6.50
C LEU A 115 -4.42 3.57 -5.13
N ASN A 116 -4.06 2.87 -4.06
CA ASN A 116 -4.43 3.25 -2.70
C ASN A 116 -3.78 4.57 -2.29
N ASN A 117 -2.50 4.76 -2.61
CA ASN A 117 -1.81 6.04 -2.38
C ASN A 117 -2.44 7.15 -3.20
N LEU A 118 -2.68 6.93 -4.50
CA LEU A 118 -3.32 7.91 -5.37
C LEU A 118 -4.69 8.34 -4.81
N LEU A 119 -5.53 7.42 -4.33
CA LEU A 119 -6.81 7.77 -3.74
C LEU A 119 -6.66 8.59 -2.45
N THR A 120 -5.65 8.27 -1.65
CA THR A 120 -5.33 9.00 -0.40
C THR A 120 -4.94 10.42 -0.70
N ASP A 121 -4.05 10.58 -1.66
CA ASP A 121 -3.57 11.86 -2.11
C ASP A 121 -4.68 12.69 -2.77
N LEU A 122 -5.52 12.08 -3.61
CA LEU A 122 -6.66 12.74 -4.24
C LEU A 122 -7.69 13.23 -3.21
N LEU A 123 -7.92 12.47 -2.13
CA LEU A 123 -8.78 12.90 -1.04
C LEU A 123 -8.21 14.11 -0.30
N LEU A 124 -6.91 14.10 0.00
CA LEU A 124 -6.24 15.23 0.64
C LEU A 124 -6.22 16.46 -0.27
N LEU A 125 -5.96 16.27 -1.56
CA LEU A 125 -5.98 17.31 -2.56
C LEU A 125 -7.38 17.92 -2.70
N TYR A 126 -8.43 17.09 -2.71
CA TYR A 126 -9.82 17.55 -2.74
C TYR A 126 -10.18 18.39 -1.51
N ARG A 127 -9.75 17.96 -0.31
CA ARG A 127 -9.94 18.74 0.91
C ARG A 127 -9.20 20.07 0.84
N CYS A 128 -7.94 20.05 0.41
CA CYS A 128 -7.14 21.26 0.22
C CYS A 128 -7.80 22.21 -0.80
N TYR A 129 -8.35 21.67 -1.89
CA TYR A 129 -9.05 22.44 -2.92
C TYR A 129 -10.27 23.19 -2.37
N ILE A 130 -11.07 22.54 -1.53
CA ILE A 130 -12.25 23.17 -0.90
C ILE A 130 -11.82 24.29 0.05
N ILE A 131 -10.83 24.05 0.91
CA ILE A 131 -10.46 25.02 1.96
C ILE A 131 -9.79 26.26 1.34
N TRP A 132 -8.99 26.10 0.28
CA TRP A 132 -8.29 27.21 -0.38
C TRP A 132 -9.13 27.94 -1.43
N GLU A 133 -10.45 27.76 -1.45
CA GLU A 133 -11.38 28.38 -2.41
C GLU A 133 -10.88 28.36 -3.88
N SER A 134 -10.29 27.25 -4.31
CA SER A 134 -9.74 27.07 -5.67
C SER A 134 -8.48 27.90 -6.02
N ASN A 135 -7.65 28.31 -5.05
CA ASN A 135 -6.34 28.93 -5.34
C ASN A 135 -5.37 27.93 -6.01
N LYS A 136 -5.39 27.92 -7.36
CA LYS A 136 -4.69 26.95 -8.20
C LYS A 136 -3.18 26.86 -7.96
N LYS A 137 -2.53 27.94 -7.51
CA LYS A 137 -1.07 27.97 -7.32
C LYS A 137 -0.59 27.08 -6.17
N VAL A 138 -1.34 27.04 -5.07
CA VAL A 138 -1.02 26.22 -3.89
C VAL A 138 -1.27 24.73 -4.16
N ILE A 139 -2.30 24.44 -4.97
CA ILE A 139 -2.75 23.08 -5.29
C ILE A 139 -1.88 22.42 -6.37
N LEU A 140 -1.27 23.23 -7.25
CA LEU A 140 -0.43 22.73 -8.33
C LEU A 140 0.78 21.93 -7.82
N VAL A 141 1.43 22.40 -6.75
CA VAL A 141 2.63 21.77 -6.19
C VAL A 141 2.36 20.32 -5.74
N PRO A 142 1.40 20.05 -4.82
CA PRO A 142 1.09 18.68 -4.42
C PRO A 142 0.55 17.85 -5.58
N ALA A 143 -0.25 18.42 -6.49
CA ALA A 143 -0.74 17.69 -7.67
C ALA A 143 0.41 17.17 -8.56
N VAL A 144 1.44 17.98 -8.79
CA VAL A 144 2.62 17.55 -9.55
C VAL A 144 3.40 16.47 -8.78
N CYS A 145 3.60 16.61 -7.46
CA CYS A 145 4.25 15.58 -6.64
C CYS A 145 3.53 14.23 -6.71
N ILE A 146 2.20 14.24 -6.66
CA ILE A 146 1.38 13.03 -6.77
C ILE A 146 1.57 12.39 -8.15
N LEU A 147 1.50 13.17 -9.23
CA LEU A 147 1.72 12.66 -10.59
C LEU A 147 3.10 12.04 -10.77
N LEU A 148 4.15 12.68 -10.24
CA LEU A 148 5.49 12.12 -10.26
C LEU A 148 5.53 10.78 -9.52
N THR A 149 4.95 10.71 -8.32
CA THR A 149 4.92 9.47 -7.51
C THR A 149 4.21 8.33 -8.23
N VAL A 150 3.08 8.61 -8.89
CA VAL A 150 2.29 7.63 -9.66
C VAL A 150 3.03 7.11 -10.88
N VAL A 151 3.88 7.93 -11.52
CA VAL A 151 4.66 7.53 -12.70
C VAL A 151 5.95 6.80 -12.29
N PHE A 152 6.67 7.32 -11.29
CA PHE A 152 7.96 6.76 -10.89
C PHE A 152 7.82 5.39 -10.22
N THR A 153 6.74 5.13 -9.48
CA THR A 153 6.53 3.85 -8.77
C THR A 153 6.47 2.64 -9.74
N PRO A 154 5.59 2.61 -10.75
CA PRO A 154 5.55 1.51 -11.72
C PRO A 154 6.78 1.52 -12.65
N LEU A 155 7.34 2.69 -12.97
CA LEU A 155 8.53 2.77 -13.81
C LEU A 155 9.73 2.11 -13.13
N ALA A 156 9.93 2.36 -11.83
CA ALA A 156 10.99 1.71 -11.04
C ALA A 156 10.83 0.17 -11.01
N TRP A 157 9.59 -0.32 -10.93
CA TRP A 157 9.30 -1.75 -11.00
C TRP A 157 9.69 -2.35 -12.36
N VAL A 158 9.37 -1.67 -13.47
CA VAL A 158 9.70 -2.14 -14.83
C VAL A 158 11.20 -2.12 -15.09
N THR A 159 11.94 -1.13 -14.57
CA THR A 159 13.39 -1.01 -14.80
C THR A 159 14.21 -1.98 -13.96
N HIS A 160 13.71 -2.41 -12.80
CA HIS A 160 14.44 -3.31 -11.87
C HIS A 160 13.58 -4.50 -11.42
N PRO A 161 13.16 -5.39 -12.34
CA PRO A 161 12.24 -6.48 -12.01
C PRO A 161 12.86 -7.63 -11.18
N HIS A 162 14.20 -7.71 -11.02
CA HIS A 162 14.87 -8.92 -10.52
C HIS A 162 16.11 -8.74 -9.62
N SER A 163 16.52 -7.52 -9.27
CA SER A 163 17.62 -7.35 -8.31
C SER A 163 17.09 -7.57 -6.89
N ALA A 164 17.56 -8.62 -6.21
CA ALA A 164 17.26 -8.98 -4.80
C ALA A 164 17.65 -7.90 -3.74
N VAL A 165 17.89 -6.67 -4.19
CA VAL A 165 18.11 -5.46 -3.39
C VAL A 165 16.80 -4.66 -3.35
N THR A 166 15.69 -5.33 -3.04
CA THR A 166 14.31 -4.81 -3.14
C THR A 166 13.86 -3.98 -1.94
N LEU A 167 14.68 -3.77 -0.91
CA LEU A 167 14.32 -2.94 0.24
C LEU A 167 14.87 -1.50 0.15
N VAL A 168 15.86 -1.25 -0.70
CA VAL A 168 16.46 0.09 -0.85
C VAL A 168 15.75 0.92 -1.92
N ASP A 169 15.31 0.31 -3.01
CA ASP A 169 14.67 1.05 -4.13
C ASP A 169 13.23 1.51 -3.83
N TYR A 170 12.45 0.72 -3.06
CA TYR A 170 11.08 1.12 -2.70
C TYR A 170 11.02 2.18 -1.59
N ARG A 171 12.15 2.48 -0.93
CA ARG A 171 12.21 3.55 0.09
C ARG A 171 12.01 4.92 -0.53
N ALA A 172 12.54 5.17 -1.73
CA ALA A 172 12.41 6.47 -2.39
C ALA A 172 10.94 6.86 -2.66
N PRO A 173 10.12 6.05 -3.36
CA PRO A 173 8.71 6.37 -3.58
C PRO A 173 7.92 6.40 -2.26
N TYR A 174 8.26 5.55 -1.29
CA TYR A 174 7.64 5.59 0.04
C TYR A 174 7.94 6.90 0.78
N ILE A 175 9.19 7.34 0.83
CA ILE A 175 9.62 8.59 1.47
C ILE A 175 9.01 9.79 0.75
N MET A 176 8.96 9.79 -0.59
CA MET A 176 8.29 10.84 -1.35
C MET A 176 6.79 10.91 -1.04
N ASN A 177 6.13 9.76 -0.98
CA ASN A 177 4.71 9.70 -0.63
C ASN A 177 4.47 10.19 0.81
N LEU A 178 5.31 9.78 1.76
CA LEU A 178 5.26 10.25 3.14
C LEU A 178 5.47 11.77 3.23
N ALA A 179 6.49 12.30 2.54
CA ALA A 179 6.77 13.73 2.51
C ALA A 179 5.61 14.53 1.91
N THR A 180 5.00 14.02 0.83
CA THR A 180 3.83 14.64 0.18
C THR A 180 2.63 14.67 1.12
N ASN A 181 2.37 13.55 1.80
CA ASN A 181 1.29 13.45 2.79
C ASN A 181 1.51 14.37 4.00
N LEU A 182 2.74 14.45 4.52
CA LEU A 182 3.09 15.37 5.60
C LEU A 182 2.95 16.83 5.18
N LEU A 183 3.43 17.19 3.98
CA LEU A 183 3.28 18.55 3.44
C LEU A 183 1.81 18.93 3.30
N LEU A 184 0.98 18.04 2.74
CA LEU A 184 -0.47 18.25 2.63
C LEU A 184 -1.12 18.41 4.01
N MET A 185 -0.76 17.57 4.97
CA MET A 185 -1.28 17.67 6.34
C MET A 185 -0.88 18.99 7.00
N CYS A 186 0.40 19.40 6.90
CA CYS A 186 0.88 20.68 7.41
C CYS A 186 0.18 21.88 6.75
N LEU A 187 0.00 21.85 5.42
CA LEU A 187 -0.70 22.91 4.68
C LEU A 187 -2.16 23.05 5.14
N THR A 188 -2.87 21.93 5.30
CA THR A 188 -4.25 21.96 5.80
C THR A 188 -4.34 22.45 7.24
N GLY A 189 -3.41 22.03 8.12
CA GLY A 189 -3.38 22.47 9.52
C GLY A 189 -3.03 23.95 9.69
N ALA A 190 -2.07 24.46 8.92
CA ALA A 190 -1.64 25.86 8.99
C ALA A 190 -2.76 26.83 8.58
N LEU A 191 -3.54 26.49 7.55
CA LEU A 191 -4.67 27.33 7.12
C LEU A 191 -5.79 27.38 8.16
N VAL A 192 -6.14 26.22 8.75
CA VAL A 192 -7.15 26.12 9.79
C VAL A 192 -6.78 26.97 11.02
N HIS A 193 -5.49 27.01 11.39
CA HIS A 193 -5.02 27.87 12.47
C HIS A 193 -5.04 29.37 12.10
N HIS A 194 -4.75 29.70 10.85
CA HIS A 194 -4.81 31.10 10.37
C HIS A 194 -6.24 31.64 10.42
N GLU A 195 -7.24 30.86 10.02
CA GLU A 195 -8.64 31.30 10.10
C GLU A 195 -9.14 31.46 11.52
N MET A 196 -8.75 30.56 12.45
CA MET A 196 -9.11 30.70 13.86
C MET A 196 -8.46 31.90 14.56
N GLY A 197 -7.32 32.37 14.08
CA GLY A 197 -6.64 33.56 14.65
C GLY A 197 -7.15 34.88 14.10
N ALA A 198 -7.93 34.88 13.02
CA ALA A 198 -8.47 36.07 12.37
C ALA A 198 -9.94 36.38 12.75
N ALA A 199 -10.61 35.45 13.44
CA ALA A 199 -11.98 35.57 13.94
C ALA A 199 -12.02 36.00 15.41
#